data_AF-A0A3C0QNY4-F1
#
_entry.id   AF-A0A3C0QNY4-F1
#
_cell.length_a   1.000
_cell.length_b   1.000
_cell.length_c   1.000
_cell.angle_alpha   90.00
_cell.angle_beta   90.00
_cell.angle_gamma   90.00
#
_symmetry.space_group_name_H-M   'P 1'
#
loop_
_entity.id
_entity.type
_entity.pdbx_description
1 polymer ?
#
loop_
_entity_poly.entity_id
_entity_poly.type
_entity_poly.pdbx_seq_one_letter_code
_entity_poly.pdbx_strand_id
1 'polypeptide(L)'
;MNSNYGITYEMLLFAFQHDDVFGVDETSFYFDDEGKKRFDHMIGCIRGNEFPPYWVGDCDIQDGCEFDTAEELFQAKIFDGQSIQERWEHLILVNVGGFGAEDWIDCYRGKFREFGEF
;
A
#
# COMPACT_ATOMS: atom_id res chain seq x y z
N MET A 1 7.15 13.43 -11.26
CA MET A 1 6.39 12.25 -11.72
C MET A 1 6.79 11.13 -10.80
N ASN A 2 5.87 10.66 -9.95
CA ASN A 2 6.11 9.53 -9.06
C ASN A 2 6.62 8.34 -9.85
N SER A 3 7.81 7.87 -9.51
CA SER A 3 8.42 6.70 -10.13
C SER A 3 7.97 5.42 -9.41
N ASN A 4 6.68 5.27 -9.10
CA ASN A 4 6.10 4.02 -8.59
C ASN A 4 6.10 2.92 -9.68
N TYR A 5 7.07 2.95 -10.60
CA TYR A 5 7.29 1.92 -11.61
C TYR A 5 6.09 1.64 -12.52
N GLY A 6 5.18 2.61 -12.65
CA GLY A 6 3.92 2.48 -13.38
C GLY A 6 2.77 1.88 -12.59
N ILE A 7 2.95 1.58 -11.30
CA ILE A 7 1.90 1.19 -10.37
C ILE A 7 1.01 2.40 -10.09
N THR A 8 -0.30 2.24 -10.29
CA THR A 8 -1.30 3.27 -9.96
C THR A 8 -1.93 3.01 -8.59
N TYR A 9 -2.67 4.01 -8.09
CA TYR A 9 -3.44 3.88 -6.86
C TYR A 9 -4.42 2.70 -6.95
N GLU A 10 -5.12 2.62 -8.08
CA GLU A 10 -6.12 1.59 -8.37
C GLU A 10 -5.49 0.20 -8.40
N MET A 11 -4.31 0.06 -9.02
CA MET A 11 -3.60 -1.22 -9.06
C MET A 11 -3.19 -1.70 -7.67
N LEU A 12 -2.69 -0.80 -6.82
CA LEU A 12 -2.28 -1.16 -5.46
C LEU A 12 -3.51 -1.49 -4.60
N LEU A 13 -4.58 -0.69 -4.68
CA LEU A 13 -5.83 -0.99 -3.98
C LEU A 13 -6.41 -2.34 -4.42
N PHE A 14 -6.44 -2.60 -5.73
CA PHE A 14 -6.87 -3.87 -6.29
C PHE A 14 -6.03 -5.04 -5.76
N ALA A 15 -4.70 -4.86 -5.66
CA ALA A 15 -3.83 -5.87 -5.08
C ALA A 15 -4.16 -6.16 -3.61
N PHE A 16 -4.53 -5.14 -2.82
CA PHE A 16 -4.98 -5.31 -1.43
C PHE A 16 -6.35 -6.00 -1.31
N GLN A 17 -7.25 -5.78 -2.26
CA GLN A 17 -8.52 -6.51 -2.34
C GLN A 17 -8.34 -7.98 -2.78
N HIS A 18 -7.21 -8.27 -3.44
CA HIS A 18 -6.86 -9.57 -4.01
C HIS A 18 -5.50 -10.08 -3.50
N ASP A 19 -5.23 -9.89 -2.22
CA ASP A 19 -3.94 -10.25 -1.62
C ASP A 19 -3.56 -11.72 -1.90
N ASP A 20 -4.52 -12.63 -1.91
CA ASP A 20 -4.33 -14.05 -2.23
C ASP A 20 -3.63 -14.30 -3.58
N VAL A 21 -3.74 -13.35 -4.51
CA VAL A 21 -3.08 -13.35 -5.81
C VAL A 21 -1.78 -12.56 -5.81
N PHE A 22 -1.75 -11.39 -5.17
CA PHE A 22 -0.69 -10.39 -5.39
C PHE A 22 0.37 -10.32 -4.29
N GLY A 23 0.15 -10.90 -3.10
CA GLY A 23 1.13 -10.87 -2.01
C GLY A 23 1.44 -9.45 -1.56
N VAL A 24 0.60 -8.90 -0.69
CA VAL A 24 0.73 -7.53 -0.16
C VAL A 24 0.70 -7.50 1.37
N ASP A 25 1.09 -8.61 1.99
CA ASP A 25 1.07 -8.83 3.43
C ASP A 25 1.86 -7.77 4.21
N GLU A 26 2.92 -7.23 3.60
CA GLU A 26 3.70 -6.10 4.10
C GLU A 26 4.09 -5.16 2.94
N THR A 27 3.71 -3.89 3.02
CA THR A 27 3.99 -2.86 2.01
C THR A 27 4.56 -1.63 2.70
N SER A 28 5.69 -1.12 2.18
CA SER A 28 6.38 0.03 2.72
C SER A 28 6.49 1.18 1.72
N PHE A 29 6.30 2.39 2.20
CA PHE A 29 6.40 3.61 1.40
C PHE A 29 6.77 4.82 2.25
N TYR A 30 7.12 5.91 1.59
CA TYR A 30 7.24 7.22 2.23
C TYR A 30 6.57 8.27 1.33
N PHE A 31 6.26 9.44 1.88
CA PHE A 31 5.83 10.57 1.07
C PHE A 31 7.00 11.52 0.80
N ASP A 32 7.20 11.93 -0.45
CA ASP A 32 8.35 12.75 -0.87
C ASP A 32 8.30 14.21 -0.40
N ASP A 33 7.16 14.64 0.13
CA ASP A 33 6.88 15.97 0.67
C ASP A 33 7.06 16.07 2.21
N GLU A 34 7.31 14.95 2.92
CA GLU A 34 7.48 14.92 4.40
C GLU A 34 8.85 15.44 4.89
N GLY A 35 9.69 15.91 3.98
CA GLY A 35 11.00 16.48 4.31
C GLY A 35 12.02 15.42 4.79
N LYS A 36 13.02 15.85 5.58
CA LYS A 36 14.20 15.01 5.90
C LYS A 36 13.93 13.87 6.90
N LYS A 37 12.78 13.86 7.57
CA LYS A 37 12.36 12.71 8.37
C LYS A 37 11.56 11.80 7.44
N ARG A 38 12.26 11.00 6.64
CA ARG A 38 11.62 9.89 5.94
C ARG A 38 11.12 8.93 7.01
N PHE A 39 9.82 8.91 7.23
CA PHE A 39 9.18 7.83 7.95
C PHE A 39 8.83 6.78 6.91
N ASP A 40 9.33 5.56 7.11
CA ASP A 40 8.87 4.43 6.34
C ASP A 40 7.52 4.03 6.94
N HIS A 41 6.45 4.38 6.24
CA HIS A 41 5.08 3.99 6.59
C HIS A 41 4.88 2.54 6.17
N MET A 42 4.26 1.74 7.04
CA MET A 42 4.00 0.33 6.78
C MET A 42 2.51 0.07 6.78
N ILE A 43 2.02 -0.60 5.74
CA ILE A 43 0.65 -1.10 5.66
C ILE A 43 0.68 -2.56 5.21
N GLY A 44 -0.36 -3.32 5.54
CA GLY A 44 -0.39 -4.71 5.13
C GLY A 44 -1.73 -5.39 5.31
N CYS A 45 -1.73 -6.69 5.04
CA CYS A 45 -2.88 -7.57 5.14
C CYS A 45 -2.49 -8.90 5.81
N ILE A 46 -3.20 -9.31 6.85
CA ILE A 46 -3.02 -10.60 7.50
C ILE A 46 -3.97 -11.62 6.86
N ARG A 47 -3.40 -12.67 6.28
CA ARG A 47 -4.16 -13.79 5.69
C ARG A 47 -4.73 -14.70 6.77
N GLY A 48 -6.03 -14.97 6.72
CA GLY A 48 -6.67 -16.01 7.53
C GLY A 48 -8.02 -15.61 8.09
N ASN A 49 -8.37 -16.16 9.26
CA ASN A 49 -9.60 -15.82 9.99
C ASN A 49 -9.37 -14.70 11.03
N GLU A 50 -8.29 -13.93 10.89
CA GLU A 50 -8.00 -12.80 11.78
C GLU A 50 -8.70 -11.55 11.23
N PHE A 51 -9.53 -10.93 12.07
CA PHE A 51 -10.28 -9.71 11.75
C PHE A 51 -9.95 -8.65 12.80
N PRO A 52 -9.64 -7.41 12.38
CA PRO A 52 -9.62 -6.87 11.02
C PRO A 52 -8.33 -7.28 10.25
N PRO A 53 -8.39 -7.61 8.95
CA PRO A 53 -7.24 -8.15 8.23
C PRO A 53 -6.23 -7.08 7.79
N TYR A 54 -6.64 -5.81 7.66
CA TYR A 54 -5.76 -4.75 7.17
C TYR A 54 -5.19 -3.94 8.33
N TRP A 55 -3.90 -3.60 8.26
CA TRP A 55 -3.21 -2.95 9.36
C TRP A 55 -2.27 -1.85 8.88
N VAL A 56 -1.93 -0.96 9.80
CA VAL A 56 -0.97 0.13 9.64
C VAL A 56 0.01 0.12 10.80
N GLY A 57 1.30 0.13 10.46
CA GLY A 57 2.42 0.18 11.40
C GLY A 57 3.33 1.38 11.15
N ASP A 58 4.14 1.73 12.14
CA ASP A 58 5.16 2.78 12.06
C ASP A 58 4.67 4.16 11.56
N CYS A 59 3.41 4.50 11.87
CA CYS A 59 2.78 5.79 11.56
C CYS A 59 2.58 6.68 12.80
N ASP A 60 2.02 7.88 12.62
CA ASP A 60 1.71 8.84 13.69
C ASP A 60 0.69 8.33 14.74
N ILE A 61 0.09 7.16 14.50
CA ILE A 61 -0.88 6.55 15.40
C ILE A 61 -0.15 5.69 16.44
N GLN A 62 -0.22 6.12 17.70
CA GLN A 62 0.19 5.33 18.83
C GLN A 62 -0.60 4.00 18.85
N ASP A 63 0.13 2.88 18.82
CA ASP A 63 -0.37 1.49 18.77
C ASP A 63 -0.89 1.00 17.39
N GLY A 64 -0.71 1.78 16.31
CA GLY A 64 -1.18 1.42 14.97
C GLY A 64 -2.70 1.49 14.81
N CYS A 65 -3.21 1.08 13.64
CA CYS A 65 -4.65 0.96 13.43
C CYS A 65 -4.98 -0.18 12.46
N GLU A 66 -6.18 -0.74 12.60
CA GLU A 66 -6.67 -1.87 11.83
C GLU A 66 -7.96 -1.50 11.10
N PHE A 67 -8.20 -2.10 9.95
CA PHE A 67 -9.35 -1.84 9.07
C PHE A 67 -9.98 -3.14 8.55
N ASP A 68 -11.30 -3.11 8.35
CA ASP A 68 -12.04 -4.28 7.86
C ASP A 68 -11.89 -4.45 6.34
N THR A 69 -11.65 -3.35 5.62
CA THR A 69 -11.53 -3.33 4.16
C THR A 69 -10.29 -2.58 3.66
N ALA A 70 -9.81 -2.93 2.47
CA ALA A 70 -8.70 -2.24 1.81
C ALA A 70 -9.07 -0.77 1.50
N GLU A 71 -10.32 -0.50 1.13
CA GLU A 71 -10.83 0.84 0.87
C GLU A 71 -10.76 1.72 2.11
N GLU A 72 -11.17 1.19 3.27
CA GLU A 72 -11.07 1.92 4.54
C GLU A 72 -9.62 2.28 4.85
N LEU A 73 -8.68 1.33 4.72
CA LEU A 73 -7.25 1.60 4.88
C LEU A 73 -6.77 2.71 3.93
N PHE A 74 -7.10 2.63 2.64
CA PHE A 74 -6.59 3.56 1.63
C PHE A 74 -7.23 4.95 1.70
N GLN A 75 -8.41 5.07 2.33
CA GLN A 75 -9.14 6.31 2.53
C GLN A 75 -9.00 6.89 3.94
N ALA A 76 -8.39 6.15 4.87
CA ALA A 76 -8.18 6.59 6.24
C ALA A 76 -7.27 7.82 6.32
N LYS A 77 -7.69 8.82 7.08
CA LYS A 77 -7.00 10.12 7.22
C LYS A 77 -5.96 10.10 8.33
N ILE A 78 -4.99 9.21 8.20
CA ILE A 78 -4.05 8.82 9.26
C ILE A 78 -2.61 9.31 9.02
N PHE A 79 -2.34 9.89 7.85
CA PHE A 79 -1.05 10.44 7.47
C PHE A 79 -1.14 11.97 7.47
N ASP A 80 -0.88 12.59 8.62
CA ASP A 80 -1.08 14.04 8.88
C ASP A 80 -2.49 14.54 8.49
N GLY A 81 -3.52 13.75 8.82
CA GLY A 81 -4.93 14.08 8.53
C GLY A 81 -5.34 13.89 7.06
N GLN A 82 -4.49 13.26 6.24
CA GLN A 82 -4.78 12.89 4.86
C GLN A 82 -4.66 11.37 4.65
N SER A 83 -5.24 10.89 3.56
CA SER A 83 -5.20 9.47 3.18
C SER A 83 -4.17 9.14 2.11
N ILE A 84 -3.92 7.83 1.90
CA ILE A 84 -3.13 7.33 0.76
C ILE A 84 -3.72 7.82 -0.56
N GLN A 85 -5.05 7.81 -0.70
CA GLN A 85 -5.72 8.32 -1.89
C GLN A 85 -5.44 9.80 -2.12
N GLU A 86 -5.52 10.63 -1.09
CA GLU A 86 -5.29 12.08 -1.18
C GLU A 86 -3.82 12.42 -1.46
N ARG A 87 -2.88 11.57 -0.99
CA ARG A 87 -1.44 11.81 -1.11
C ARG A 87 -0.73 10.88 -2.10
N TRP A 88 -1.47 10.20 -2.97
CA TRP A 88 -0.90 9.24 -3.91
C TRP A 88 0.18 9.88 -4.82
N GLU A 89 0.02 11.16 -5.16
CA GLU A 89 0.98 11.91 -5.97
C GLU A 89 2.32 12.19 -5.28
N HIS A 90 2.41 11.98 -3.97
CA HIS A 90 3.61 12.10 -3.15
C HIS A 90 4.13 10.75 -2.64
N LEU A 91 3.31 9.70 -2.72
CA LEU A 91 3.65 8.37 -2.23
C LEU A 91 4.70 7.69 -3.12
N ILE A 92 5.83 7.31 -2.52
CA ILE A 92 6.88 6.53 -3.16
C ILE A 92 6.94 5.13 -2.55
N LEU A 93 6.55 4.14 -3.35
CA LEU A 93 6.63 2.73 -2.96
C LEU A 93 8.08 2.28 -2.85
N VAL A 94 8.40 1.59 -1.75
CA VAL A 94 9.71 1.00 -1.50
C VAL A 94 9.62 -0.52 -1.65
N ASN A 95 8.71 -1.14 -0.91
CA ASN A 95 8.52 -2.58 -0.89
C ASN A 95 7.03 -2.95 -0.97
N VAL A 96 6.72 -4.06 -1.62
CA VAL A 96 5.40 -4.69 -1.64
C VAL A 96 5.58 -6.21 -1.51
N GLY A 97 5.00 -6.81 -0.47
CA GLY A 97 5.03 -8.25 -0.23
C GLY A 97 6.42 -8.84 -0.02
N GLY A 98 7.34 -8.08 0.57
CA GLY A 98 8.75 -8.46 0.73
C GLY A 98 9.62 -8.24 -0.51
N PHE A 99 9.07 -7.77 -1.64
CA PHE A 99 9.81 -7.44 -2.86
C PHE A 99 9.98 -5.92 -3.03
N GLY A 100 11.08 -5.49 -3.65
CA GLY A 100 11.17 -4.10 -4.11
C GLY A 100 10.02 -3.79 -5.06
N ALA A 101 9.46 -2.58 -5.00
CA ALA A 101 8.25 -2.24 -5.76
C ALA A 101 8.38 -2.46 -7.28
N GLU A 102 9.58 -2.23 -7.84
CA GLU A 102 9.90 -2.53 -9.25
C GLU A 102 9.84 -4.03 -9.56
N ASP A 103 10.46 -4.86 -8.73
CA ASP A 103 10.46 -6.32 -8.89
C ASP A 103 9.04 -6.89 -8.72
N TRP A 104 8.29 -6.36 -7.75
CA TRP A 104 6.90 -6.77 -7.49
C TRP A 104 6.02 -6.54 -8.71
N ILE A 105 6.05 -5.34 -9.31
CA ILE A 105 5.22 -5.08 -10.48
C ILE A 105 5.63 -5.96 -11.66
N ASP A 106 6.93 -6.24 -11.84
CA ASP A 106 7.37 -7.11 -12.92
C ASP A 106 6.94 -8.57 -12.74
N CYS A 107 6.84 -9.06 -11.50
CA CYS A 107 6.25 -10.36 -11.19
C CYS A 107 4.75 -10.44 -11.53
N TYR A 108 3.99 -9.37 -11.24
CA TYR A 108 2.52 -9.40 -11.32
C TYR A 108 1.93 -8.68 -12.53
N ARG A 109 2.73 -8.04 -13.38
CA ARG A 109 2.25 -7.31 -14.58
C ARG A 109 1.38 -8.16 -15.49
N GLY A 110 1.75 -9.44 -15.67
CA GLY A 110 0.95 -10.40 -16.44
C GLY A 110 -0.41 -10.67 -15.80
N LYS A 111 -0.47 -10.74 -14.46
CA LYS A 111 -1.69 -10.94 -13.70
C LYS A 111 -2.62 -9.74 -13.78
N PHE A 112 -2.12 -8.51 -13.60
CA PHE A 112 -2.95 -7.31 -13.77
C PHE A 112 -3.59 -7.26 -15.17
N ARG A 113 -2.88 -7.65 -16.23
CA ARG A 113 -3.45 -7.75 -17.59
C ARG A 113 -4.54 -8.81 -17.71
N GLU A 114 -4.42 -9.94 -17.02
CA GLU A 114 -5.47 -10.97 -16.98
C GLU A 114 -6.76 -10.44 -16.35
N PHE A 115 -6.65 -9.53 -15.38
CA PHE A 115 -7.79 -8.88 -14.71
C PHE A 115 -8.30 -7.60 -15.39
N GLY A 116 -7.55 -7.04 -16.36
CA GLY A 116 -7.92 -5.81 -17.08
C GLY A 116 -7.48 -4.51 -16.39
N GLU A 117 -6.52 -4.61 -15.47
CA GLU A 117 -6.02 -3.53 -14.60
C GLU A 117 -4.68 -2.93 -15.08
N PHE A 118 -4.22 -3.26 -16.31
CA PHE A 118 -2.96 -2.78 -16.90
C PHE A 118 -3.03 -2.58 -18.42
#